data_AF-A0A1M5IG86-F1
#
_entry.id   AF-A0A1M5IG86-F1
#
_cell.length_a   1.000
_cell.length_b   1.000
_cell.length_c   1.000
_cell.angle_alpha   90.00
_cell.angle_beta   90.00
_cell.angle_gamma   90.00
#
_symmetry.space_group_name_H-M   'P 1'
#
loop_
_entity.id
_entity.type
_entity.pdbx_description
1 polymer ?
#
loop_
_entity_poly.entity_id
_entity_poly.type
_entity_poly.pdbx_seq_one_letter_code
_entity_poly.pdbx_strand_id
1 'polypeptide(L)'
;MRDLLTEIAETARAVAREGAGDDELIAVRLRREYPADVADVWDAVTDPARLARWFAPVSGDLRQGGSFAVEGNADGEIRECTPPSTLVLTWGGPVSVVTVRLAAAGQGTALELEHTVPAAFAGSGAGALFVGPGWDVALLGLALHVDGEDVGDPVAWEGSEGVRAANAASIDAWVATVTASGTATPEEVAGGEAAARAQFAPSAG
;
A
#
# COMPACT_ATOMS: atom_id res chain seq x y z
N MET A 1 -8.02 9.80 17.96
CA MET A 1 -8.17 8.48 17.35
C MET A 1 -9.02 8.63 16.12
N ARG A 2 -8.33 8.72 14.97
CA ARG A 2 -8.98 8.68 13.65
C ARG A 2 -9.89 7.46 13.56
N ASP A 3 -11.03 7.64 12.89
CA ASP A 3 -11.90 6.52 12.56
C ASP A 3 -11.33 5.80 11.33
N LEU A 4 -10.75 4.63 11.54
CA LEU A 4 -10.10 3.84 10.48
C LEU A 4 -11.05 3.56 9.31
N LEU A 5 -12.36 3.42 9.55
CA LEU A 5 -13.33 3.17 8.49
C LEU A 5 -13.54 4.39 7.60
N THR A 6 -13.62 5.58 8.20
CA THR A 6 -13.67 6.85 7.46
C THR A 6 -12.40 7.03 6.62
N GLU A 7 -11.23 6.76 7.18
CA GLU A 7 -9.95 6.86 6.47
C GLU A 7 -9.83 5.88 5.28
N ILE A 8 -10.37 4.66 5.42
CA ILE A 8 -10.48 3.71 4.30
C ILE A 8 -11.39 4.28 3.21
N ALA A 9 -12.54 4.85 3.58
CA ALA A 9 -13.49 5.40 2.63
C ALA A 9 -12.94 6.61 1.85
N GLU A 10 -12.09 7.43 2.48
CA GLU A 10 -11.49 8.62 1.87
C GLU A 10 -10.31 8.31 0.94
N THR A 11 -9.77 7.09 0.98
CA THR A 11 -8.66 6.70 0.10
C THR A 11 -9.13 6.53 -1.34
N ALA A 12 -8.55 7.32 -2.25
CA ALA A 12 -8.80 7.17 -3.68
C ALA A 12 -8.03 5.94 -4.21
N ARG A 13 -8.74 5.05 -4.91
CA ARG A 13 -8.18 3.79 -5.43
C ARG A 13 -8.40 3.68 -6.93
N ALA A 14 -7.46 3.07 -7.62
CA ALA A 14 -7.61 2.72 -9.03
C ALA A 14 -6.88 1.42 -9.36
N VAL A 15 -7.39 0.71 -10.36
CA VAL A 15 -6.75 -0.46 -10.96
C VAL A 15 -6.76 -0.27 -12.47
N ALA A 16 -5.61 -0.50 -13.10
CA ALA A 16 -5.47 -0.38 -14.55
C ALA A 16 -4.66 -1.54 -15.12
N ARG A 17 -4.95 -1.88 -16.38
CA ARG A 17 -4.03 -2.63 -17.26
C ARG A 17 -3.23 -1.60 -18.06
N GLU A 18 -1.92 -1.73 -18.06
CA GLU A 18 -1.01 -0.79 -18.73
C GLU A 18 -0.06 -1.51 -19.65
N GLY A 19 0.25 -0.92 -20.80
CA GLY A 19 1.01 -1.61 -21.84
C GLY A 19 0.14 -2.60 -22.63
N ALA A 20 0.79 -3.56 -23.29
CA ALA A 20 0.14 -4.58 -24.10
C ALA A 20 1.07 -5.79 -24.33
N GLY A 21 0.48 -6.96 -24.59
CA GLY A 21 1.25 -8.17 -24.87
C GLY A 21 2.05 -8.63 -23.65
N ASP A 22 3.29 -9.06 -23.87
CA ASP A 22 4.17 -9.58 -22.81
C ASP A 22 4.64 -8.50 -21.82
N ASP A 23 4.50 -7.22 -22.19
CA ASP A 23 4.83 -6.06 -21.34
C ASP A 23 3.60 -5.51 -20.60
N GLU A 24 2.44 -6.17 -20.67
CA GLU A 24 1.25 -5.73 -19.94
C GLU A 24 1.46 -5.81 -18.43
N LEU A 25 1.12 -4.75 -17.71
CA LEU A 25 1.18 -4.63 -16.26
C LEU A 25 -0.22 -4.48 -15.67
N ILE A 26 -0.41 -5.03 -14.48
CA ILE A 26 -1.50 -4.65 -13.58
C ILE A 26 -0.95 -3.57 -12.63
N ALA A 27 -1.56 -2.39 -12.67
CA ALA A 27 -1.22 -1.26 -11.82
C ALA A 27 -2.30 -1.05 -10.75
N VAL A 28 -1.90 -1.12 -9.47
CA VAL A 28 -2.72 -0.84 -8.30
C VAL A 28 -2.31 0.51 -7.74
N ARG A 29 -3.25 1.44 -7.60
CA ARG A 29 -2.97 2.82 -7.18
C ARG A 29 -3.80 3.21 -5.97
N LEU A 30 -3.16 3.86 -5.02
CA LEU A 30 -3.77 4.47 -3.85
C LEU A 30 -3.31 5.92 -3.77
N ARG A 31 -4.23 6.83 -3.43
CA ARG A 31 -3.90 8.23 -3.17
C ARG A 31 -4.58 8.73 -1.91
N ARG A 32 -3.80 9.40 -1.06
CA ARG A 32 -4.27 10.05 0.18
C ARG A 32 -3.59 11.39 0.38
N GLU A 33 -4.24 12.26 1.15
CA GLU A 33 -3.69 13.54 1.56
C GLU A 33 -3.38 13.51 3.06
N TYR A 34 -2.23 14.03 3.44
CA TYR A 34 -1.73 14.07 4.81
C TYR A 34 -1.57 15.53 5.28
N PRO A 35 -1.99 15.88 6.50
CA PRO A 35 -1.88 17.24 7.04
C PRO A 35 -0.46 17.56 7.55
N ALA A 36 0.57 17.18 6.78
CA ALA A 36 1.98 17.46 7.05
C ALA A 36 2.69 17.89 5.77
N ASP A 37 3.81 18.58 5.94
CA ASP A 37 4.61 19.00 4.80
C ASP A 37 5.28 17.82 4.10
N VAL A 38 5.75 18.06 2.86
CA VAL A 38 6.29 17.00 2.00
C VAL A 38 7.56 16.40 2.60
N ALA A 39 8.37 17.19 3.31
CA ALA A 39 9.60 16.72 3.93
C ALA A 39 9.29 15.79 5.12
N ASP A 40 8.32 16.15 5.95
CA ASP A 40 7.88 15.35 7.08
C ASP A 40 7.28 14.01 6.64
N VAL A 41 6.47 14.00 5.57
CA VAL A 41 5.94 12.75 5.00
C VAL A 41 7.05 11.93 4.35
N TRP A 42 7.98 12.57 3.63
CA TRP A 42 9.13 11.91 3.02
C TRP A 42 9.99 11.19 4.07
N ASP A 43 10.34 11.88 5.14
CA ASP A 43 11.11 11.30 6.23
C ASP A 43 10.32 10.18 6.92
N ALA A 44 8.99 10.29 7.03
CA ALA A 44 8.16 9.23 7.61
C ALA A 44 8.18 7.93 6.79
N VAL A 45 8.36 8.01 5.47
CA VAL A 45 8.39 6.86 4.56
C VAL A 45 9.78 6.40 4.16
N THR A 46 10.84 7.12 4.52
CA THR A 46 12.23 6.79 4.15
C THR A 46 13.19 6.63 5.33
N ASP A 47 12.94 7.27 6.47
CA ASP A 47 13.78 7.10 7.67
C ASP A 47 13.41 5.77 8.37
N PRO A 48 14.34 4.82 8.51
CA PRO A 48 14.06 3.52 9.13
C PRO A 48 13.62 3.62 10.60
N ALA A 49 14.11 4.62 11.34
CA ALA A 49 13.70 4.86 12.72
C ALA A 49 12.29 5.46 12.84
N ARG A 50 11.79 6.12 11.78
CA ARG A 50 10.40 6.57 11.70
C ARG A 50 9.48 5.47 11.20
N LEU A 51 9.88 4.72 10.17
CA LEU A 51 9.16 3.56 9.64
C LEU A 51 8.86 2.53 10.75
N ALA A 52 9.84 2.25 11.62
CA ALA A 52 9.67 1.31 12.74
C ALA A 52 8.58 1.71 13.75
N ARG A 53 8.08 2.95 13.72
CA ARG A 53 7.04 3.44 14.64
C ARG A 53 5.61 3.22 14.15
N TRP A 54 5.42 3.00 12.84
CA TRP A 54 4.08 2.95 12.24
C TRP A 54 3.89 1.89 11.17
N PHE A 55 4.99 1.39 10.58
CA PHE A 55 4.98 0.36 9.56
C PHE A 55 5.63 -0.93 10.09
N ALA A 56 6.94 -1.05 9.94
CA ALA A 56 7.73 -2.17 10.46
C ALA A 56 9.22 -1.77 10.49
N PRO A 57 10.07 -2.49 11.25
CA PRO A 57 11.51 -2.34 11.15
C PRO A 57 12.01 -2.60 9.72
N VAL A 58 12.79 -1.65 9.19
CA VAL A 58 13.41 -1.76 7.86
C VAL A 58 14.93 -1.66 8.01
N SER A 59 15.64 -2.56 7.35
CA SER A 59 17.11 -2.64 7.37
C SER A 59 17.69 -2.81 5.96
N GLY A 60 18.99 -2.57 5.80
CA GLY A 60 19.70 -2.76 4.53
C GLY A 60 20.58 -1.58 4.15
N ASP A 61 20.92 -1.49 2.86
CA ASP A 61 21.65 -0.38 2.26
C ASP A 61 20.64 0.60 1.67
N LEU A 62 20.10 1.48 2.51
CA LEU A 62 18.95 2.35 2.21
C LEU A 62 19.32 3.58 1.37
N ARG A 63 19.94 3.33 0.22
CA ARG A 63 20.28 4.32 -0.81
C ARG A 63 19.86 3.79 -2.18
N GLN A 64 19.83 4.68 -3.17
CA GLN A 64 19.62 4.25 -4.55
C GLN A 64 20.65 3.20 -4.99
N GLY A 65 20.15 2.14 -5.63
CA GLY A 65 20.90 0.94 -6.03
C GLY A 65 21.28 0.00 -4.86
N GLY A 66 20.80 0.27 -3.65
CA GLY A 66 20.98 -0.58 -2.49
C GLY A 66 19.75 -1.47 -2.22
N SER A 67 19.87 -2.36 -1.25
CA SER A 67 18.81 -3.32 -0.88
C SER A 67 18.12 -2.93 0.43
N PHE A 68 16.86 -3.32 0.58
CA PHE A 68 16.11 -3.20 1.83
C PHE A 68 15.45 -4.53 2.22
N ALA A 69 15.16 -4.69 3.50
CA ALA A 69 14.36 -5.78 4.04
C ALA A 69 13.40 -5.23 5.10
N VAL A 70 12.10 -5.45 4.90
CA VAL A 70 11.03 -5.19 5.86
C VAL A 70 10.82 -6.45 6.69
N GLU A 71 10.96 -6.34 8.01
CA GLU A 71 10.85 -7.50 8.90
C GLU A 71 9.48 -8.19 8.78
N GLY A 72 9.48 -9.51 8.58
CA GLY A 72 8.26 -10.31 8.47
C GLY A 72 7.42 -10.08 7.20
N ASN A 73 7.90 -9.28 6.24
CA ASN A 73 7.14 -8.90 5.05
C ASN A 73 7.95 -9.15 3.77
N ALA A 74 8.49 -8.11 3.14
CA ALA A 74 9.17 -8.19 1.85
C ALA A 74 10.57 -7.57 1.86
N ASP A 75 11.43 -8.06 1.00
CA ASP A 75 12.72 -7.47 0.65
C ASP A 75 12.76 -6.97 -0.79
N GLY A 76 13.78 -6.19 -1.13
CA GLY A 76 13.95 -5.69 -2.49
C GLY A 76 15.12 -4.74 -2.66
N GLU A 77 15.14 -4.08 -3.81
CA GLU A 77 16.13 -3.08 -4.23
C GLU A 77 15.47 -1.71 -4.37
N ILE A 78 16.16 -0.67 -3.92
CA ILE A 78 15.78 0.73 -4.14
C ILE A 78 16.31 1.16 -5.50
N ARG A 79 15.42 1.26 -6.49
CA ARG A 79 15.76 1.62 -7.87
C ARG A 79 15.99 3.11 -8.06
N GLU A 80 15.15 3.92 -7.41
CA GLU A 80 15.23 5.38 -7.46
C GLU A 80 14.90 5.93 -6.07
N CYS A 81 15.68 6.92 -5.63
CA CYS A 81 15.41 7.67 -4.41
C CYS A 81 15.74 9.14 -4.69
N THR A 82 14.70 9.92 -4.96
CA THR A 82 14.76 11.34 -5.31
C THR A 82 14.01 12.15 -4.24
N PRO A 83 14.69 12.54 -3.14
CA PRO A 83 14.06 13.31 -2.08
C PRO A 83 13.58 14.70 -2.53
N PRO A 84 12.47 15.23 -1.96
CA PRO A 84 11.53 14.54 -1.07
C PRO A 84 10.31 13.99 -1.85
N SER A 85 10.44 13.66 -3.13
CA SER A 85 9.29 13.49 -4.03
C SER A 85 9.06 12.09 -4.55
N THR A 86 10.09 11.24 -4.71
CA THR A 86 9.92 9.97 -5.43
C THR A 86 10.82 8.86 -4.88
N LEU A 87 10.20 7.73 -4.56
CA LEU A 87 10.86 6.49 -4.18
C LEU A 87 10.34 5.36 -5.07
N VAL A 88 11.24 4.65 -5.75
CA VAL A 88 10.90 3.48 -6.58
C VAL A 88 11.70 2.29 -6.06
N LEU A 89 11.02 1.19 -5.78
CA LEU A 89 11.63 -0.01 -5.23
C LEU A 89 10.96 -1.28 -5.76
N THR A 90 11.67 -2.41 -5.70
CA THR A 90 11.05 -3.72 -5.93
C THR A 90 10.42 -4.25 -4.65
N TRP A 91 9.47 -5.17 -4.74
CA TRP A 91 8.78 -5.71 -3.56
C TRP A 91 8.64 -7.24 -3.61
N GLY A 92 9.44 -7.97 -2.83
CA GLY A 92 9.42 -9.44 -2.77
C GLY A 92 9.89 -10.14 -4.04
N GLY A 93 10.34 -9.39 -5.05
CA GLY A 93 10.85 -9.92 -6.31
C GLY A 93 11.06 -8.82 -7.35
N PRO A 94 11.86 -9.09 -8.40
CA PRO A 94 12.31 -8.06 -9.34
C PRO A 94 11.22 -7.52 -10.28
N VAL A 95 10.09 -8.21 -10.40
CA VAL A 95 9.00 -7.82 -11.31
C VAL A 95 7.88 -7.06 -10.61
N SER A 96 7.82 -7.10 -9.28
CA SER A 96 6.88 -6.31 -8.48
C SER A 96 7.56 -5.01 -8.10
N VAL A 97 6.98 -3.89 -8.52
CA VAL A 97 7.56 -2.55 -8.37
C VAL A 97 6.58 -1.63 -7.66
N VAL A 98 7.04 -1.02 -6.58
CA VAL A 98 6.31 0.00 -5.83
C VAL A 98 6.94 1.35 -6.11
N THR A 99 6.11 2.32 -6.49
CA THR A 99 6.49 3.72 -6.64
C THR A 99 5.66 4.56 -5.67
N VAL A 100 6.35 5.34 -4.85
CA VAL A 100 5.75 6.34 -3.96
C VAL A 100 6.09 7.72 -4.51
N ARG A 101 5.06 8.55 -4.72
CA ARG A 101 5.20 9.93 -5.20
C ARG A 101 4.56 10.89 -4.19
N LEU A 102 5.30 11.93 -3.82
CA LEU A 102 4.81 12.98 -2.92
C LEU A 102 4.75 14.31 -3.66
N ALA A 103 3.65 15.03 -3.46
CA ALA A 103 3.45 16.38 -3.99
C ALA A 103 2.74 17.26 -2.97
N ALA A 104 3.03 18.56 -2.97
CA ALA A 104 2.30 19.51 -2.14
C ALA A 104 0.82 19.58 -2.55
N ALA A 105 -0.08 19.54 -1.57
CA ALA A 105 -1.53 19.63 -1.75
C ALA A 105 -2.13 20.59 -0.72
N GLY A 106 -2.39 21.84 -1.13
CA GLY A 106 -2.93 22.87 -0.24
C GLY A 106 -1.97 23.20 0.91
N GLN A 107 -2.32 22.80 2.13
CA GLN A 107 -1.47 22.94 3.33
C GLN A 107 -0.82 21.61 3.78
N GLY A 108 -1.01 20.54 3.01
CA GLY A 108 -0.48 19.21 3.31
C GLY A 108 0.22 18.59 2.11
N THR A 109 0.26 17.26 2.10
CA THR A 109 0.96 16.46 1.10
C THR A 109 0.03 15.41 0.51
N ALA A 110 -0.07 15.36 -0.81
CA ALA A 110 -0.64 14.23 -1.53
C ALA A 110 0.43 13.14 -1.70
N LEU A 111 0.13 11.96 -1.20
CA LEU A 111 0.90 10.74 -1.45
C LEU A 111 0.15 9.89 -2.47
N GLU A 112 0.84 9.48 -3.51
CA GLU A 112 0.39 8.45 -4.45
C GLU A 112 1.31 7.23 -4.31
N LEU A 113 0.71 6.07 -4.06
CA LEU A 113 1.38 4.79 -4.09
C LEU A 113 0.87 4.01 -5.30
N GLU A 114 1.80 3.53 -6.10
CA GLU A 114 1.53 2.69 -7.26
C GLU A 114 2.32 1.39 -7.13
N HIS A 115 1.64 0.25 -7.17
CA HIS A 115 2.25 -1.07 -7.20
C HIS A 115 1.93 -1.71 -8.55
N THR A 116 2.97 -1.99 -9.34
CA THR A 116 2.86 -2.64 -10.64
C THR A 116 3.44 -4.06 -10.62
N VAL A 117 2.76 -4.98 -11.29
CA VAL A 117 3.18 -6.37 -11.47
C VAL A 117 2.82 -6.78 -12.91
N PRO A 118 3.65 -7.55 -13.64
CA PRO A 118 3.27 -8.00 -14.97
C PRO A 118 2.01 -8.84 -14.94
N ALA A 119 1.15 -8.66 -15.93
CA ALA A 119 -0.14 -9.36 -16.03
C ALA A 119 0.03 -10.88 -16.09
N ALA A 120 1.15 -11.38 -16.62
CA ALA A 120 1.50 -12.80 -16.57
C ALA A 120 1.63 -13.37 -15.15
N PHE A 121 1.96 -12.54 -14.16
CA PHE A 121 2.06 -12.92 -12.75
C PHE A 121 0.78 -12.59 -11.97
N ALA A 122 0.20 -11.41 -12.21
CA ALA A 122 -1.01 -10.96 -11.51
C ALA A 122 -2.30 -11.61 -12.04
N GLY A 123 -2.29 -12.14 -13.26
CA GLY A 123 -3.43 -12.71 -13.97
C GLY A 123 -4.40 -11.66 -14.51
N SER A 124 -4.97 -10.86 -13.60
CA SER A 124 -5.93 -9.80 -13.93
C SER A 124 -5.94 -8.69 -12.88
N GLY A 125 -6.83 -7.72 -13.05
CA GLY A 125 -7.04 -6.68 -12.04
C GLY A 125 -7.45 -7.21 -10.67
N ALA A 126 -7.98 -8.43 -10.57
CA ALA A 126 -8.24 -9.08 -9.29
C ALA A 126 -6.97 -9.30 -8.46
N GLY A 127 -5.78 -9.26 -9.08
CA GLY A 127 -4.48 -9.17 -8.43
C GLY A 127 -4.39 -8.03 -7.39
N ALA A 128 -5.15 -6.94 -7.59
CA ALA A 128 -5.23 -5.84 -6.64
C ALA A 128 -5.72 -6.26 -5.25
N LEU A 129 -6.54 -7.29 -5.14
CA LEU A 129 -7.10 -7.76 -3.88
C LEU A 129 -6.06 -8.45 -2.97
N PHE A 130 -4.91 -8.86 -3.51
CA PHE A 130 -3.82 -9.48 -2.75
C PHE A 130 -2.87 -8.47 -2.10
N VAL A 131 -2.80 -7.24 -2.62
CA VAL A 131 -1.86 -6.20 -2.15
C VAL A 131 -2.54 -4.93 -1.67
N GLY A 132 -3.68 -4.58 -2.26
CA GLY A 132 -4.43 -3.36 -2.00
C GLY A 132 -4.78 -3.17 -0.53
N PRO A 133 -5.41 -4.16 0.15
CA PRO A 133 -5.73 -4.04 1.57
C PRO A 133 -4.51 -3.84 2.47
N GLY A 134 -3.39 -4.50 2.16
CA GLY A 134 -2.13 -4.29 2.88
C GLY A 134 -1.61 -2.85 2.74
N TRP A 135 -1.66 -2.28 1.53
CA TRP A 135 -1.29 -0.88 1.33
C TRP A 135 -2.24 0.10 2.01
N ASP A 136 -3.53 -0.17 2.01
CA ASP A 136 -4.51 0.63 2.74
C ASP A 136 -4.17 0.71 4.23
N VAL A 137 -3.89 -0.44 4.87
CA VAL A 137 -3.51 -0.49 6.29
C VAL A 137 -2.18 0.20 6.55
N ALA A 138 -1.17 0.01 5.69
CA ALA A 138 0.09 0.73 5.82
C ALA A 138 -0.15 2.26 5.77
N LEU A 139 -0.92 2.75 4.80
CA LEU A 139 -1.23 4.18 4.68
C LEU A 139 -2.10 4.70 5.84
N LEU A 140 -2.89 3.84 6.50
CA LEU A 140 -3.57 4.18 7.77
C LEU A 140 -2.56 4.38 8.91
N GLY A 141 -1.57 3.48 9.04
CA GLY A 141 -0.50 3.63 10.01
C GLY A 141 0.25 4.96 9.83
N LEU A 142 0.53 5.34 8.58
CA LEU A 142 1.14 6.63 8.26
C LEU A 142 0.24 7.81 8.67
N ALA A 143 -1.07 7.72 8.46
CA ALA A 143 -2.02 8.77 8.84
C ALA A 143 -2.05 9.00 10.35
N LEU A 144 -2.06 7.92 11.13
CA LEU A 144 -1.99 7.98 12.59
C LEU A 144 -0.67 8.59 13.07
N HIS A 145 0.45 8.15 12.49
CA HIS A 145 1.78 8.66 12.85
C HIS A 145 1.97 10.14 12.53
N VAL A 146 1.48 10.60 11.37
CA VAL A 146 1.53 12.01 10.98
C VAL A 146 0.72 12.89 11.94
N ASP A 147 -0.41 12.39 12.44
CA ASP A 147 -1.22 13.08 13.45
C ASP A 147 -0.65 12.99 14.87
N GLY A 148 0.49 12.31 15.05
CA GLY A 148 1.12 12.10 16.35
C GLY A 148 0.39 11.09 17.23
N GLU A 149 -0.47 10.24 16.66
CA GLU A 149 -1.07 9.12 17.37
C GLU A 149 -0.07 7.96 17.45
N ASP A 150 0.11 7.42 18.66
CA ASP A 150 0.99 6.28 18.92
C ASP A 150 0.18 4.99 18.86
N VAL A 151 0.53 4.12 17.90
CA VAL A 151 -0.09 2.79 17.74
C VAL A 151 0.56 1.72 18.63
N GLY A 152 1.62 2.07 19.37
CA GLY A 152 2.40 1.15 20.17
C GLY A 152 3.28 0.26 19.29
N ASP A 153 3.07 -1.06 19.37
CA ASP A 153 3.73 -2.01 18.47
C ASP A 153 2.93 -2.08 17.16
N PRO A 154 3.49 -1.65 16.00
CA PRO A 154 2.78 -1.67 14.73
C PRO A 154 2.26 -3.06 14.32
N VAL A 155 3.01 -4.12 14.62
CA VAL A 155 2.61 -5.50 14.30
C VAL A 155 1.40 -5.92 15.13
N ALA A 156 1.41 -5.55 16.43
CA ALA A 156 0.26 -5.81 17.29
C ALA A 156 -0.97 -4.97 16.90
N TRP A 157 -0.75 -3.72 16.47
CA TRP A 157 -1.80 -2.83 15.99
C TRP A 157 -2.45 -3.36 14.70
N GLU A 158 -1.66 -3.84 13.74
CA GLU A 158 -2.16 -4.48 12.52
C GLU A 158 -3.05 -5.71 12.82
N GLY A 159 -2.72 -6.44 13.90
CA GLY A 159 -3.50 -7.57 14.40
C GLY A 159 -4.74 -7.21 15.22
N SER A 160 -5.06 -5.93 15.39
CA SER A 160 -6.19 -5.48 16.23
C SER A 160 -7.56 -5.71 15.58
N GLU A 161 -8.63 -5.71 16.39
CA GLU A 161 -10.00 -5.82 15.88
C GLU A 161 -10.40 -4.63 15.00
N GLY A 162 -9.95 -3.42 15.33
CA GLY A 162 -10.18 -2.22 14.53
C GLY A 162 -9.55 -2.34 13.14
N VAL A 163 -8.31 -2.83 13.04
CA VAL A 163 -7.65 -3.05 11.75
C VAL A 163 -8.29 -4.18 10.97
N ARG A 164 -8.75 -5.27 11.62
CA ARG A 164 -9.53 -6.31 10.93
C ARG A 164 -10.83 -5.75 10.31
N ALA A 165 -11.54 -4.87 11.03
CA ALA A 165 -12.72 -4.21 10.50
C ALA A 165 -12.36 -3.27 9.32
N ALA A 166 -11.26 -2.52 9.43
CA ALA A 166 -10.75 -1.67 8.35
C ALA A 166 -10.34 -2.50 7.11
N ASN A 167 -9.72 -3.66 7.30
CA ASN A 167 -9.39 -4.60 6.22
C ASN A 167 -10.65 -5.12 5.53
N ALA A 168 -11.70 -5.49 6.27
CA ALA A 168 -12.96 -5.91 5.68
C ALA A 168 -13.57 -4.81 4.78
N ALA A 169 -13.59 -3.56 5.27
CA ALA A 169 -14.07 -2.42 4.50
C ALA A 169 -13.16 -2.09 3.29
N SER A 170 -11.84 -2.23 3.44
CA SER A 170 -10.87 -2.07 2.35
C SER A 170 -11.10 -3.11 1.25
N ILE A 171 -11.31 -4.37 1.61
CA ILE A 171 -11.63 -5.44 0.65
C ILE A 171 -12.88 -5.09 -0.15
N ASP A 172 -13.96 -4.66 0.52
CA ASP A 172 -15.21 -4.25 -0.15
C ASP A 172 -14.95 -3.09 -1.14
N ALA A 173 -14.15 -2.10 -0.74
CA ALA A 173 -13.76 -0.97 -1.58
C ALA A 173 -12.91 -1.40 -2.78
N TRP A 174 -11.97 -2.35 -2.61
CA TRP A 174 -11.18 -2.90 -3.70
C TRP A 174 -12.02 -3.75 -4.66
N VAL A 175 -12.97 -4.55 -4.16
CA VAL A 175 -13.91 -5.29 -4.99
C VAL A 175 -14.71 -4.35 -5.89
N ALA A 176 -15.25 -3.27 -5.32
CA ALA A 176 -15.93 -2.23 -6.09
C ALA A 176 -15.01 -1.58 -7.13
N THR A 177 -13.77 -1.25 -6.74
CA THR A 177 -12.76 -0.62 -7.61
C THR A 177 -12.39 -1.52 -8.79
N VAL A 178 -12.06 -2.79 -8.54
CA VAL A 178 -11.70 -3.76 -9.58
C VAL A 178 -12.88 -3.99 -10.51
N THR A 179 -14.08 -4.17 -9.97
CA THR A 179 -15.30 -4.34 -10.76
C THR A 179 -15.55 -3.15 -11.68
N ALA A 180 -15.47 -1.92 -11.16
CA ALA A 180 -15.68 -0.70 -11.93
C ALA A 180 -14.60 -0.49 -13.01
N SER A 181 -13.36 -0.94 -12.76
CA SER A 181 -12.27 -0.83 -13.75
C SER A 181 -12.45 -1.71 -14.98
N GLY A 182 -13.25 -2.79 -14.88
CA GLY A 182 -13.42 -3.77 -15.95
C GLY A 182 -12.17 -4.60 -16.27
N THR A 183 -11.16 -4.59 -15.40
CA THR A 183 -9.87 -5.26 -15.63
C THR A 183 -9.84 -6.74 -15.23
N ALA A 184 -10.92 -7.23 -14.61
CA ALA A 184 -11.14 -8.63 -14.21
C ALA A 184 -12.61 -9.04 -14.40
N THR A 185 -12.84 -10.33 -14.61
CA THR A 185 -14.17 -10.94 -14.68
C THR A 185 -14.80 -11.07 -13.29
N PRO A 186 -16.14 -11.19 -13.18
CA PRO A 186 -16.80 -11.39 -11.88
C PRO A 186 -16.31 -12.62 -11.11
N GLU A 187 -15.94 -13.69 -11.80
CA GLU A 187 -15.40 -14.91 -11.18
C GLU A 187 -14.02 -14.67 -10.56
N GLU A 188 -13.13 -13.98 -11.28
CA GLU A 188 -11.81 -13.59 -10.77
C GLU A 188 -11.91 -12.65 -9.57
N VAL A 189 -12.84 -11.69 -9.60
CA VAL A 189 -13.09 -10.78 -8.47
C VAL A 189 -13.58 -11.57 -7.26
N ALA A 190 -14.54 -12.48 -7.42
CA ALA A 190 -15.04 -13.31 -6.32
C ALA A 190 -13.94 -14.21 -5.72
N GLY A 191 -13.07 -14.78 -6.57
CA GLY A 191 -11.92 -15.55 -6.13
C GLY A 191 -10.90 -14.70 -5.36
N GLY A 192 -10.57 -13.51 -5.88
CA GLY A 192 -9.68 -12.56 -5.21
C GLY A 192 -10.25 -12.06 -3.88
N GLU A 193 -11.56 -11.81 -3.80
CA GLU A 193 -12.23 -11.39 -2.57
C GLU A 193 -12.12 -12.48 -1.49
N ALA A 194 -12.43 -13.73 -1.84
CA ALA A 194 -12.34 -14.85 -0.91
C ALA A 194 -10.91 -15.02 -0.37
N ALA A 195 -9.90 -14.92 -1.24
CA ALA A 195 -8.50 -14.97 -0.84
C ALA A 195 -8.11 -13.79 0.08
N ALA A 196 -8.50 -12.57 -0.29
CA ALA A 196 -8.21 -11.37 0.50
C ALA A 196 -8.86 -11.43 1.89
N ARG A 197 -10.10 -11.92 2.00
CA ARG A 197 -10.76 -12.11 3.31
C ARG A 197 -10.04 -13.14 4.17
N ALA A 198 -9.60 -14.25 3.58
CA ALA A 198 -8.82 -15.25 4.30
C ALA A 198 -7.48 -14.71 4.81
N GLN A 199 -6.85 -13.82 4.03
CA GLN A 199 -5.55 -13.22 4.37
C GLN A 199 -5.65 -12.08 5.39
N PHE A 200 -6.52 -11.10 5.14
CA PHE A 200 -6.52 -9.82 5.85
C PHE A 200 -7.63 -9.68 6.90
N ALA A 201 -8.69 -10.50 6.81
CA ALA A 201 -9.80 -10.48 7.75
C ALA A 201 -10.27 -11.91 8.11
N PRO A 202 -9.36 -12.79 8.59
CA PRO A 202 -9.74 -14.14 8.95
C PRO A 202 -10.75 -14.12 10.09
N SER A 203 -11.80 -14.94 9.99
CA SER A 203 -12.72 -15.18 11.10
C SER A 203 -11.94 -15.64 12.32
N ALA A 204 -12.25 -15.09 13.49
CA ALA A 204 -11.76 -15.65 14.74
C ALA A 204 -12.26 -17.11 14.84
N GLY A 205 -11.33 -18.05 14.96
CA GLY A 205 -11.64 -19.48 15.16
C GLY A 205 -12.26 -19.77 16.51
#